data_AF-A0A0F9IBP3-F1
#
_entry.id   AF-A0A0F9IBP3-F1
#
_cell.length_a   1.000
_cell.length_b   1.000
_cell.length_c   1.000
_cell.angle_alpha   90.00
_cell.angle_beta   90.00
_cell.angle_gamma   90.00
#
_symmetry.space_group_name_H-M   'P 1'
#
loop_
_entity.id
_entity.type
_entity.pdbx_description
1 polymer ?
#
loop_
_entity_poly.entity_id
_entity_poly.type
_entity_poly.pdbx_seq_one_letter_code
_entity_poly.pdbx_strand_id
1 'polypeptide(L)'
;REGWETGEDWEFERIALSMDQINEFSPPPNYAKITDSRFEEYRDRYGTDSWELDALEPSVMNGLIRDAVEALVDDDSRYETILRERNHRKLMQDAVGGITL
;
A
#
# COMPACT_ATOMS: atom_id res chain seq x y z
N ARG A 1 -18.67 -16.37 -14.36
CA ARG A 1 -17.50 -15.82 -13.63
C ARG A 1 -16.52 -16.97 -13.54
N GLU A 2 -15.50 -16.99 -14.38
CA GLU A 2 -14.42 -17.99 -14.32
C GLU A 2 -13.43 -17.54 -13.23
N GLY A 3 -13.29 -18.36 -12.18
CA GLY A 3 -12.32 -18.17 -11.11
C GLY A 3 -11.15 -19.13 -11.31
N TRP A 4 -9.94 -18.63 -11.14
CA TRP A 4 -8.73 -19.43 -11.10
C TRP A 4 -8.66 -20.11 -9.73
N GLU A 5 -8.81 -21.44 -9.67
CA GLU A 5 -8.64 -22.21 -8.44
C GLU A 5 -7.16 -22.51 -8.22
N THR A 6 -6.49 -21.67 -7.45
CA THR A 6 -5.22 -22.02 -6.80
C THR A 6 -5.56 -22.67 -5.46
N GLY A 7 -5.08 -23.88 -5.18
CA GLY A 7 -5.40 -24.66 -3.98
C GLY A 7 -4.83 -24.12 -2.66
N GLU A 8 -4.70 -22.80 -2.53
CA GLU A 8 -4.24 -22.10 -1.33
C GLU A 8 -5.30 -21.05 -0.94
N ASP A 9 -5.60 -20.96 0.36
CA ASP A 9 -6.44 -19.90 0.91
C ASP A 9 -5.65 -18.59 0.89
N TRP A 10 -6.03 -17.67 0.01
CA TRP A 10 -5.49 -16.32 -0.02
C TRP A 10 -6.52 -15.34 0.57
N GLU A 11 -6.03 -14.45 1.43
CA GLU A 11 -6.82 -13.33 1.93
C GLU A 11 -6.50 -12.08 1.11
N PHE A 12 -7.55 -11.35 0.72
CA PHE A 12 -7.41 -10.07 0.02
C PHE A 12 -7.87 -8.94 0.93
N GLU A 13 -6.93 -8.05 1.25
CA GLU A 13 -7.19 -6.83 1.98
C GLU A 13 -7.16 -5.63 1.05
N ARG A 14 -8.24 -4.84 1.05
CA ARG A 14 -8.30 -3.57 0.34
C ARG A 14 -7.71 -2.48 1.24
N ILE A 15 -6.56 -1.94 0.86
CA ILE A 15 -5.89 -0.84 1.58
C ILE A 15 -6.28 0.56 1.07
N ALA A 16 -6.85 0.67 -0.14
CA ALA A 16 -7.35 1.91 -0.75
C ALA A 16 -8.38 1.62 -1.88
N LEU A 17 -9.24 2.55 -2.28
CA LEU A 17 -9.67 3.80 -1.65
C LEU A 17 -10.99 3.54 -0.91
N SER A 18 -11.02 3.73 0.41
CA SER A 18 -12.22 3.61 1.24
C SER A 18 -12.93 4.97 1.39
N MET A 19 -14.20 4.96 1.83
CA MET A 19 -14.95 6.19 2.06
C MET A 19 -14.37 7.04 3.20
N ASP A 20 -13.82 6.40 4.23
CA ASP A 20 -13.16 7.10 5.34
C ASP A 20 -11.91 7.83 4.84
N GLN A 21 -11.13 7.20 3.94
CA GLN A 21 -9.98 7.85 3.30
C GLN A 21 -10.41 9.01 2.38
N ILE A 22 -11.55 8.90 1.69
CA ILE A 22 -12.11 10.02 0.91
C ILE A 22 -12.44 11.19 1.83
N ASN A 23 -13.11 10.93 2.96
CA ASN A 23 -13.46 11.96 3.94
C ASN A 23 -12.21 12.59 4.56
N GLU A 24 -11.17 11.80 4.84
CA GLU A 24 -9.92 12.27 5.46
C GLU A 24 -9.08 13.11 4.50
N PHE A 25 -8.80 12.59 3.30
CA PHE A 25 -7.89 13.24 2.35
C PHE A 25 -8.57 14.27 1.46
N SER A 26 -9.91 14.29 1.42
CA SER A 26 -10.72 15.16 0.55
C SER A 26 -10.18 15.27 -0.88
N PRO A 27 -9.88 14.13 -1.55
CA PRO A 27 -9.32 14.15 -2.90
C PRO A 27 -10.31 14.78 -3.90
N PRO A 28 -9.84 15.38 -5.01
CA PRO A 28 -10.73 15.99 -5.98
C PRO A 28 -11.65 14.91 -6.59
N PRO A 29 -12.99 15.13 -6.61
CA PRO A 29 -13.91 14.19 -7.21
C PRO A 29 -13.76 14.20 -8.74
N ASN A 30 -13.83 13.02 -9.34
CA ASN A 30 -14.02 12.89 -10.79
C ASN A 30 -15.52 12.98 -11.10
N TYR A 31 -15.87 13.65 -12.20
CA TYR A 31 -17.27 13.71 -12.66
C TYR A 31 -17.76 12.29 -12.93
N ALA A 32 -18.73 11.83 -12.14
CA ALA A 32 -19.24 10.48 -12.30
C ALA A 32 -19.85 10.32 -13.70
N LYS A 33 -19.49 9.23 -14.38
CA LYS A 33 -20.01 8.88 -15.71
C LYS A 33 -21.51 8.60 -15.59
N ILE A 34 -22.31 9.65 -15.78
CA ILE A 34 -23.78 9.70 -15.73
C ILE A 34 -24.43 8.64 -16.64
N THR A 35 -23.67 8.10 -17.60
CA THR A 35 -24.14 7.08 -18.56
C THR A 35 -24.01 5.64 -18.09
N ASP A 36 -23.40 5.35 -16.93
CA ASP A 36 -23.31 3.97 -16.43
C ASP A 36 -24.66 3.51 -15.87
N SER A 37 -25.16 2.35 -16.29
CA SER A 37 -26.44 1.82 -15.82
C SER A 37 -26.47 1.50 -14.33
N ARG A 38 -25.29 1.41 -13.67
CA ARG A 38 -25.16 1.25 -12.22
C ARG A 38 -25.08 2.58 -11.46
N PHE A 39 -25.02 3.70 -12.19
CA PHE A 39 -24.88 5.03 -11.60
C PHE A 39 -26.09 5.43 -10.76
N GLU A 40 -27.31 5.01 -11.12
CA GLU A 40 -28.51 5.35 -10.33
C GLU A 40 -28.46 4.73 -8.93
N GLU A 41 -28.12 3.43 -8.82
CA GLU A 41 -27.99 2.76 -7.52
C GLU A 41 -26.79 3.30 -6.71
N TYR A 42 -25.67 3.61 -7.38
CA TYR A 42 -24.51 4.23 -6.74
C TYR A 42 -24.85 5.62 -6.21
N ARG A 43 -25.52 6.44 -7.01
CA ARG A 43 -25.93 7.81 -6.64
C ARG A 43 -26.83 7.82 -5.42
N ASP A 44 -27.81 6.92 -5.37
CA ASP A 44 -28.75 6.86 -4.26
C ASP A 44 -28.08 6.41 -2.96
N ARG A 45 -26.95 5.70 -3.03
CA ARG A 45 -26.19 5.22 -1.86
C ARG A 45 -25.01 6.12 -1.45
N TYR A 46 -24.32 6.76 -2.41
CA TYR A 46 -23.04 7.45 -2.18
C TYR A 46 -22.97 8.87 -2.75
N GLY A 47 -24.00 9.32 -3.48
CA GLY A 47 -24.04 10.65 -4.10
C GLY A 47 -23.49 10.68 -5.54
N THR A 48 -23.42 11.88 -6.12
CA THR A 48 -23.00 12.07 -7.52
C THR A 48 -21.49 12.14 -7.72
N ASP A 49 -20.74 12.24 -6.62
CA ASP A 49 -19.29 12.35 -6.66
C ASP A 49 -18.66 10.96 -6.68
N SER A 50 -17.65 10.78 -7.52
CA SER A 50 -16.92 9.52 -7.65
C SER A 50 -15.43 9.80 -7.60
N TRP A 51 -14.66 8.91 -6.98
CA TRP A 51 -13.21 9.05 -6.85
C TRP A 51 -12.51 7.85 -7.46
N GLU A 52 -11.48 8.13 -8.23
CA GLU A 52 -10.55 7.12 -8.73
C GLU A 52 -9.35 7.01 -7.78
N LEU A 53 -8.63 5.89 -7.85
CA LEU A 53 -7.50 5.63 -6.94
C LEU A 53 -6.38 6.66 -7.10
N ASP A 54 -6.21 7.18 -8.32
CA ASP A 54 -5.26 8.24 -8.67
C ASP A 54 -5.69 9.63 -8.16
N ALA A 55 -6.89 9.77 -7.58
CA ALA A 55 -7.30 10.99 -6.90
C ALA A 55 -6.54 11.20 -5.58
N LEU A 56 -5.92 10.15 -5.02
CA LEU A 56 -5.01 10.27 -3.88
C LEU A 56 -3.64 10.79 -4.33
N GLU A 57 -3.09 11.73 -3.55
CA GLU A 57 -1.71 12.17 -3.73
C GLU A 57 -0.73 10.99 -3.67
N PRO A 58 0.32 10.94 -4.52
CA PRO A 58 1.27 9.83 -4.55
C PRO A 58 1.93 9.55 -3.19
N SER A 59 2.15 10.59 -2.37
CA SER A 59 2.70 10.45 -1.02
C SER A 59 1.75 9.70 -0.07
N VAL A 60 0.44 9.93 -0.18
CA VAL A 60 -0.61 9.22 0.59
C VAL A 60 -0.65 7.76 0.17
N MET A 61 -0.66 7.49 -1.13
CA MET A 61 -0.60 6.12 -1.67
C MET A 61 0.62 5.36 -1.15
N ASN A 62 1.79 5.99 -1.19
CA ASN A 62 3.03 5.41 -0.68
C ASN A 62 2.98 5.14 0.82
N GLY A 63 2.30 6.00 1.60
CA GLY A 63 2.09 5.79 3.02
C GLY A 63 1.23 4.55 3.28
N LEU A 64 0.04 4.48 2.66
CA LEU A 64 -0.89 3.36 2.82
C LEU A 64 -0.24 2.02 2.45
N ILE A 65 0.51 1.97 1.36
CA ILE A 65 1.23 0.76 0.92
C ILE A 65 2.32 0.40 1.94
N ARG A 66 3.14 1.36 2.36
CA ARG A 66 4.22 1.11 3.31
C ARG A 66 3.67 0.55 4.61
N ASP A 67 2.65 1.20 5.17
CA ASP A 67 2.10 0.84 6.47
C ASP A 67 1.46 -0.55 6.43
N ALA A 68 0.73 -0.87 5.35
CA ALA A 68 0.16 -2.21 5.14
C ALA A 68 1.24 -3.30 4.99
N VAL A 69 2.32 -3.01 4.26
CA VAL A 69 3.43 -3.97 4.12
C VAL A 69 4.17 -4.13 5.45
N GLU A 70 4.46 -3.04 6.15
CA GLU A 70 5.18 -3.06 7.43
C GLU A 70 4.40 -3.85 8.51
N ALA A 71 3.06 -3.77 8.51
CA ALA A 71 2.21 -4.54 9.41
C ALA A 71 2.31 -6.06 9.21
N LEU A 72 2.72 -6.51 8.02
CA LEU A 72 2.92 -7.93 7.69
C LEU A 72 4.35 -8.42 7.97
N VAL A 73 5.27 -7.52 8.30
CA VAL A 73 6.68 -7.88 8.53
C VAL A 73 6.88 -8.34 9.97
N ASP A 74 7.46 -9.52 10.14
CA ASP A 74 7.91 -10.02 11.44
C ASP A 74 9.10 -9.18 11.95
N ASP A 75 8.87 -8.43 13.02
CA ASP A 75 9.83 -7.46 13.54
C ASP A 75 11.10 -8.12 14.12
N ASP A 76 10.98 -9.30 14.72
CA ASP A 76 12.12 -10.05 15.28
C ASP A 76 13.05 -10.52 14.16
N SER A 77 12.50 -11.15 13.11
CA SER A 77 13.25 -11.55 11.91
C SER A 77 13.87 -10.35 11.20
N ARG A 78 13.15 -9.22 11.12
CA ARG A 78 13.67 -7.96 10.57
C ARG A 78 14.85 -7.45 11.38
N TYR A 79 14.75 -7.44 12.71
CA TYR A 79 15.80 -6.98 13.60
C TYR A 79 17.09 -7.81 13.47
N GLU A 80 16.97 -9.14 13.45
CA GLU A 80 18.11 -10.05 13.25
C GLU A 80 18.79 -9.82 11.89
N THR A 81 18.00 -9.59 10.84
CA THR A 81 18.52 -9.25 9.51
C THR A 81 19.32 -7.94 9.54
N ILE A 82 18.78 -6.90 10.15
CA ILE A 82 19.44 -5.59 10.30
C ILE A 82 20.76 -5.72 11.10
N LEU A 83 20.75 -6.49 12.19
CA LEU A 83 21.95 -6.75 12.99
C LEU A 83 23.04 -7.43 12.15
N ARG A 84 22.67 -8.46 11.38
CA ARG A 84 23.59 -9.17 10.51
C ARG A 84 24.19 -8.26 9.45
N GLU A 85 23.37 -7.43 8.79
CA GLU A 85 23.85 -6.45 7.82
C GLU A 85 24.82 -5.43 8.43
N ARG A 86 24.51 -4.93 9.63
CA ARG A 86 25.37 -3.98 10.36
C ARG A 86 26.72 -4.62 10.69
N ASN A 87 26.72 -5.86 11.17
CA ASN A 87 27.94 -6.60 11.47
C ASN A 87 28.79 -6.85 10.22
N HIS A 88 28.16 -7.26 9.11
CA HIS A 88 28.87 -7.43 7.83
C HIS A 88 29.47 -6.11 7.33
N ARG A 89 28.72 -5.00 7.42
CA ARG A 89 29.21 -3.68 7.02
C ARG A 89 30.42 -3.25 7.86
N LYS A 90 30.40 -3.50 9.17
CA LYS A 90 31.52 -3.23 10.06
C LYS A 90 32.75 -4.06 9.71
N LEU A 91 32.58 -5.36 9.47
CA LEU A 91 33.68 -6.24 9.04
C LEU A 91 34.33 -5.76 7.73
N MET A 92 33.52 -5.33 6.75
CA MET A 92 34.03 -4.76 5.51
C MET A 92 34.80 -3.46 5.74
N GLN A 93 34.29 -2.57 6.60
CA GLN A 93 34.96 -1.32 6.96
C GLN A 93 36.29 -1.55 7.66
N ASP A 94 36.33 -2.47 8.63
CA ASP A 94 37.54 -2.81 9.38
C ASP A 94 38.59 -3.44 8.46
N ALA A 95 38.18 -4.32 7.53
CA ALA A 95 39.07 -4.91 6.53
C ALA A 95 39.67 -3.87 5.57
N VAL A 96 38.87 -2.92 5.08
CA VAL A 96 39.35 -1.84 4.20
C VAL A 96 40.28 -0.88 4.97
N GLY A 97 39.94 -0.55 6.22
CA GLY A 97 40.77 0.30 7.08
C GLY A 97 42.13 -0.33 7.41
N GLY A 98 42.17 -1.65 7.61
CA GLY A 98 43.40 -2.40 7.85
C GLY A 98 44.29 -2.61 6.63
N ILE A 99 43.74 -2.48 5.41
CA ILE A 99 44.49 -2.56 4.14
C ILE A 99 45.12 -1.20 3.76
N THR A 100 44.64 -0.09 4.34
CA THR A 100 45.06 1.28 3.97
C THR A 100 46.19 1.84 4.87
N LEU A 101 46.83 1.01 5.70
CA LEU A 101 47.92 1.38 6.63
C LEU A 101 49.23 0.64 6.31
#